data_AF-A0A7S1F2R0-F1
#
_entry.id   AF-A0A7S1F2R0-F1
#
_cell.length_a   1.000
_cell.length_b   1.000
_cell.length_c   1.000
_cell.angle_alpha   90.00
_cell.angle_beta   90.00
_cell.angle_gamma   90.00
#
_symmetry.space_group_name_H-M   'P 1'
#
loop_
_entity.id
_entity.type
_entity.pdbx_description
1 polymer ?
#
loop_
_entity_poly.entity_id
_entity_poly.type
_entity_poly.pdbx_seq_one_letter_code
_entity_poly.pdbx_strand_id
1 'polypeptide(L)'
;GDLIDELTEAYSQRWFQDKVRKCARDSGFERSIFLMRLIDVAFEVQKPILVKWGFDGTPHGAREMTAALREHVSGSMPDWLKKKRDKCLEFLYGGKESGMLDLLIHTAQDHDGA
;
A
#
# COMPACT_ATOMS: atom_id res chain seq x y z
N GLY A 1 5.64 14.17 9.73
CA GLY A 1 6.42 13.32 8.81
C GLY A 1 6.19 13.81 7.40
N ASP A 2 6.82 13.16 6.42
CA ASP A 2 6.38 13.28 5.03
C ASP A 2 5.11 12.45 4.78
N LEU A 3 4.56 12.51 3.56
CA LEU A 3 3.35 11.76 3.19
C LEU A 3 3.52 10.25 3.41
N ILE A 4 4.71 9.69 3.17
CA ILE A 4 4.97 8.27 3.34
C ILE A 4 4.99 7.91 4.82
N ASP A 5 5.54 8.76 5.69
CA ASP A 5 5.52 8.57 7.14
C ASP A 5 4.08 8.53 7.68
N GLU A 6 3.20 9.44 7.21
CA GLU A 6 1.81 9.49 7.67
C GLU A 6 0.99 8.30 7.18
N LEU A 7 1.19 7.87 5.94
CA LEU A 7 0.61 6.63 5.43
C LEU A 7 1.10 5.41 6.22
N THR A 8 2.40 5.36 6.52
CA THR A 8 3.01 4.27 7.31
C THR A 8 2.40 4.19 8.70
N GLU A 9 2.29 5.33 9.40
CA GLU A 9 1.68 5.40 10.73
C GLU A 9 0.22 4.95 10.70
N ALA A 10 -0.53 5.42 9.72
CA ALA A 10 -1.95 5.10 9.61
C ALA A 10 -2.19 3.61 9.24
N TYR A 11 -1.37 3.03 8.36
CA TYR A 11 -1.42 1.59 8.10
C TYR A 11 -0.92 0.76 9.29
N SER A 12 -0.02 1.28 10.13
CA SER A 12 0.47 0.52 11.30
C SER A 12 -0.59 0.30 12.39
N GLN A 13 -1.73 0.99 12.29
CA GLN A 13 -2.80 0.87 13.27
C GLN A 13 -3.35 -0.57 13.35
N ARG A 14 -3.51 -1.07 14.59
CA ARG A 14 -3.92 -2.45 14.85
C ARG A 14 -5.19 -2.85 14.11
N TRP A 15 -6.23 -2.01 14.14
CA TRP A 15 -7.50 -2.30 13.49
C TRP A 15 -7.37 -2.45 11.98
N PHE A 16 -6.47 -1.67 11.36
CA PHE A 16 -6.20 -1.77 9.93
C PHE A 16 -5.48 -3.09 9.63
N GLN A 17 -4.43 -3.40 10.38
CA GLN A 17 -3.69 -4.66 10.24
C GLN A 17 -4.60 -5.89 10.42
N ASP A 18 -5.55 -5.85 11.37
CA ASP A 18 -6.54 -6.91 11.55
C ASP A 18 -7.46 -7.06 10.33
N LYS A 19 -7.88 -5.95 9.70
CA LYS A 19 -8.61 -5.97 8.43
C LYS A 19 -7.76 -6.51 7.28
N VAL A 20 -6.50 -6.11 7.15
CA VAL A 20 -5.60 -6.63 6.10
C VAL A 20 -5.43 -8.14 6.20
N ARG A 21 -5.17 -8.67 7.40
CA ARG A 21 -5.08 -10.13 7.64
C ARG A 21 -6.40 -10.84 7.36
N LYS A 22 -7.53 -10.20 7.65
CA LYS A 22 -8.84 -10.74 7.29
C LYS A 22 -9.03 -10.78 5.77
N CYS A 23 -8.70 -9.71 5.06
CA CYS A 23 -8.75 -9.66 3.60
C CYS A 23 -7.88 -10.77 2.97
N ALA A 24 -6.66 -11.00 3.47
CA ALA A 24 -5.80 -12.06 2.96
C ALA A 24 -6.44 -13.46 3.12
N ARG A 25 -6.97 -13.76 4.32
CA ARG A 25 -7.65 -15.03 4.62
C ARG A 25 -8.94 -15.21 3.82
N ASP A 26 -9.79 -14.20 3.77
CA ASP A 26 -11.09 -14.24 3.09
C ASP A 26 -10.94 -14.32 1.55
N SER A 27 -9.78 -13.93 1.03
CA SER A 27 -9.42 -14.08 -0.38
C SER A 27 -8.79 -15.42 -0.71
N GLY A 28 -8.55 -16.31 0.26
CA GLY A 28 -7.78 -17.53 0.03
C GLY A 28 -6.35 -17.26 -0.46
N PHE A 29 -5.79 -16.09 -0.12
CA PHE A 29 -4.50 -15.60 -0.64
C PHE A 29 -4.45 -15.39 -2.16
N GLU A 30 -5.61 -15.26 -2.81
CA GLU A 30 -5.69 -14.87 -4.23
C GLU A 30 -5.42 -13.37 -4.39
N ARG A 31 -4.43 -13.03 -5.22
CA ARG A 31 -3.95 -11.65 -5.41
C ARG A 31 -5.05 -10.68 -5.82
N SER A 32 -5.83 -11.00 -6.85
CA SER A 32 -6.86 -10.12 -7.41
C SER A 32 -7.97 -9.85 -6.39
N ILE A 33 -8.44 -10.90 -5.71
CA ILE A 33 -9.49 -10.82 -4.70
C ILE A 33 -9.00 -10.03 -3.48
N PHE A 34 -7.76 -10.25 -3.05
CA PHE A 34 -7.14 -9.48 -1.97
C PHE A 34 -7.08 -7.99 -2.30
N LEU A 35 -6.54 -7.61 -3.47
CA LEU A 35 -6.41 -6.21 -3.86
C LEU A 35 -7.77 -5.53 -4.00
N MET A 36 -8.78 -6.24 -4.54
CA MET A 36 -10.14 -5.75 -4.64
C MET A 36 -10.76 -5.46 -3.25
N ARG A 37 -10.50 -6.28 -2.24
CA ARG A 37 -11.00 -6.05 -0.87
C ARG A 37 -10.20 -5.00 -0.12
N LEU A 38 -8.88 -4.98 -0.34
CA LEU A 38 -7.97 -4.09 0.35
C LEU A 38 -8.20 -2.63 -0.04
N ILE A 39 -8.60 -2.35 -1.28
CA ILE A 39 -8.75 -0.97 -1.77
C ILE A 39 -9.74 -0.16 -0.92
N ASP A 40 -10.86 -0.76 -0.51
CA ASP A 40 -11.87 -0.09 0.31
C ASP A 40 -11.35 0.17 1.73
N VAL A 41 -10.65 -0.81 2.31
CA VAL A 41 -10.06 -0.72 3.64
C VAL A 41 -8.93 0.31 3.69
N ALA A 42 -8.06 0.31 2.68
CA ALA A 42 -6.99 1.28 2.53
C ALA A 42 -7.54 2.69 2.34
N PHE A 43 -8.62 2.85 1.57
CA PHE A 43 -9.23 4.16 1.32
C PHE A 43 -9.78 4.81 2.60
N GLU A 44 -10.37 4.04 3.52
CA GLU A 44 -10.81 4.57 4.84
C GLU A 44 -9.68 5.29 5.59
N VAL A 45 -8.46 4.74 5.51
CA VAL A 45 -7.26 5.28 6.16
C VAL A 45 -6.65 6.42 5.35
N GLN A 46 -6.60 6.29 4.03
CA GLN A 46 -6.00 7.27 3.13
C GLN A 46 -6.81 8.58 3.09
N LYS A 47 -8.13 8.52 3.16
CA LYS A 47 -9.02 9.68 2.99
C LYS A 47 -8.64 10.92 3.83
N PRO A 48 -8.44 10.83 5.16
CA PRO A 48 -8.02 11.99 5.95
C PRO A 48 -6.62 12.50 5.57
N ILE A 49 -5.72 11.62 5.12
CA ILE A 49 -4.36 11.96 4.69
C ILE A 49 -4.41 12.67 3.34
N LEU A 50 -5.21 12.18 2.39
CA LEU A 50 -5.41 12.80 1.08
C LEU A 50 -5.79 14.26 1.21
N VAL A 51 -6.85 14.54 1.97
CA VAL A 51 -7.35 15.91 2.19
C VAL A 51 -6.28 16.79 2.85
N LYS A 52 -5.56 16.26 3.84
CA LYS A 52 -4.50 16.99 4.54
C LYS A 52 -3.34 17.39 3.60
N TRP A 53 -3.02 16.55 2.62
CA TRP A 53 -1.94 16.78 1.66
C TRP A 53 -2.40 17.47 0.37
N GLY A 54 -3.64 17.96 0.32
CA GLY A 54 -4.17 18.73 -0.81
C GLY A 54 -4.71 17.88 -1.96
N PHE A 55 -4.85 16.56 -1.77
CA PHE A 55 -5.55 15.68 -2.70
C PHE A 55 -7.05 15.64 -2.39
N ASP A 56 -7.83 15.26 -3.39
CA ASP A 56 -9.25 14.98 -3.18
C ASP A 56 -9.44 13.77 -2.26
N GLY A 57 -10.38 13.88 -1.31
CA GLY A 57 -10.82 12.78 -0.44
C GLY A 57 -11.68 11.73 -1.16
N THR A 58 -11.32 11.39 -2.40
CA THR A 58 -12.05 10.51 -3.32
C THR A 58 -11.12 9.40 -3.82
N PRO A 59 -11.65 8.31 -4.41
CA PRO A 59 -10.82 7.29 -5.06
C PRO A 59 -9.96 7.85 -6.20
N HIS A 60 -10.37 8.97 -6.81
CA HIS A 60 -9.56 9.68 -7.79
C HIS A 60 -8.32 10.30 -7.14
N GLY A 61 -8.49 11.05 -6.04
CA GLY A 61 -7.36 11.63 -5.30
C GLY A 61 -6.40 10.57 -4.76
N ALA A 62 -6.89 9.39 -4.38
CA ALA A 62 -6.03 8.25 -4.03
C ALA A 62 -5.13 7.77 -5.19
N ARG A 63 -5.66 7.79 -6.42
CA ARG A 63 -4.89 7.48 -7.64
C ARG A 63 -3.87 8.58 -7.94
N GLU A 64 -4.25 9.85 -7.80
CA GLU A 64 -3.34 10.98 -7.98
C GLU A 64 -2.20 10.95 -6.96
N MET A 65 -2.49 10.71 -5.68
CA MET A 65 -1.48 10.53 -4.64
C MET A 65 -0.53 9.37 -4.97
N THR A 66 -1.08 8.25 -5.45
CA THR A 66 -0.26 7.09 -5.86
C THR A 66 0.63 7.44 -7.05
N ALA A 67 0.13 8.21 -8.02
CA ALA A 67 0.91 8.68 -9.17
C ALA A 67 2.02 9.64 -8.74
N ALA A 68 1.71 10.62 -7.89
CA ALA A 68 2.68 11.57 -7.35
C ALA A 68 3.81 10.87 -6.57
N LEU A 69 3.45 9.86 -5.77
CA LEU A 69 4.44 9.01 -5.10
C LEU A 69 5.32 8.29 -6.12
N ARG A 70 4.75 7.65 -7.15
CA ARG A 70 5.51 6.92 -8.20
C ARG A 70 6.44 7.83 -9.00
N GLU A 71 6.00 9.04 -9.33
CA GLU A 71 6.82 10.02 -10.05
C GLU A 71 8.00 10.47 -9.19
N HIS A 72 7.76 10.77 -7.91
CA HIS A 72 8.82 11.02 -6.92
C HIS A 72 9.77 9.83 -6.72
N VAL A 73 9.35 8.62 -7.10
CA VAL A 73 10.16 7.38 -7.01
C VAL A 73 10.95 7.10 -8.30
N SER A 74 10.64 7.77 -9.42
CA SER A 74 11.30 7.53 -10.71
C SER A 74 12.70 8.14 -10.74
N GLY A 75 13.75 7.28 -10.72
CA GLY A 75 15.16 7.68 -10.71
C GLY A 75 16.01 6.86 -9.73
N SER A 76 17.24 7.32 -9.46
CA SER A 76 18.07 6.76 -8.37
C SER A 76 17.54 7.22 -7.02
N MET A 77 16.47 6.57 -6.55
CA MET A 77 15.91 6.85 -5.24
C MET A 77 16.98 6.60 -4.15
N PRO A 78 17.20 7.56 -3.23
CA PRO A 78 18.14 7.36 -2.13
C PRO A 78 17.63 6.26 -1.18
N ASP A 79 18.55 5.49 -0.59
CA ASP A 79 18.19 4.28 0.16
C ASP A 79 17.30 4.55 1.38
N TRP A 80 17.41 5.73 1.99
CA TRP A 80 16.54 6.12 3.10
C TRP A 80 15.06 6.24 2.65
N LEU A 81 14.82 6.71 1.43
CA LEU A 81 13.47 6.85 0.87
C LEU A 81 12.92 5.50 0.41
N LYS A 82 13.78 4.62 -0.12
CA LYS A 82 13.42 3.21 -0.42
C LYS A 82 12.93 2.50 0.84
N LYS A 83 13.68 2.61 1.94
CA LYS A 83 13.31 2.01 3.23
C LYS A 83 11.97 2.50 3.76
N LYS A 84 11.68 3.81 3.63
CA LYS A 84 10.37 4.37 4.02
C LYS A 84 9.24 3.79 3.17
N ARG A 85 9.42 3.76 1.85
CA ARG A 85 8.46 3.16 0.92
C ARG A 85 8.21 1.69 1.25
N ASP A 86 9.27 0.90 1.42
CA ASP A 86 9.17 -0.54 1.66
C ASP A 86 8.43 -0.82 2.97
N LYS A 87 8.71 -0.04 4.03
CA LYS A 87 7.98 -0.13 5.29
C LYS A 87 6.50 0.23 5.15
N CYS A 88 6.18 1.26 4.37
CA CYS A 88 4.79 1.64 4.08
C CYS A 88 4.05 0.51 3.35
N LEU A 89 4.68 -0.12 2.36
CA LEU A 89 4.11 -1.26 1.63
C LEU A 89 3.96 -2.50 2.50
N GLU A 90 4.88 -2.72 3.44
CA GLU A 90 4.79 -3.78 4.43
C GLU A 90 3.51 -3.65 5.25
N PHE A 91 3.23 -2.47 5.80
CA PHE A 91 1.97 -2.27 6.52
C PHE A 91 0.75 -2.33 5.61
N LEU A 92 0.80 -1.75 4.40
CA LEU A 92 -0.34 -1.76 3.49
C LEU A 92 -0.76 -3.20 3.12
N TYR A 93 0.19 -4.10 2.91
CA TYR A 93 -0.09 -5.46 2.44
C TYR A 93 0.03 -6.54 3.52
N GLY A 94 0.29 -6.16 4.78
CA GLY A 94 0.30 -7.07 5.93
C GLY A 94 1.62 -7.84 6.15
N GLY A 95 2.70 -7.37 5.52
CA GLY A 95 4.06 -7.90 5.66
C GLY A 95 4.28 -9.31 5.12
N LYS A 96 5.44 -9.88 5.47
CA LYS A 96 5.93 -11.19 4.98
C LYS A 96 5.34 -12.39 5.71
N GLU A 97 5.05 -12.26 7.01
CA GLU A 97 4.67 -13.39 7.86
C GLU A 97 3.17 -13.65 7.94
N SER A 98 2.32 -12.70 7.51
CA SER A 98 0.86 -12.82 7.68
C SER A 98 0.04 -12.03 6.66
N GLY A 99 0.69 -11.51 5.63
CA GLY A 99 0.09 -10.67 4.60
C GLY A 99 0.35 -11.22 3.20
N MET A 100 0.19 -10.34 2.23
CA MET A 100 0.33 -10.64 0.81
C MET A 100 1.58 -10.03 0.19
N LEU A 101 2.45 -9.38 0.99
CA LEU A 101 3.57 -8.61 0.44
C LEU A 101 4.52 -9.49 -0.39
N ASP A 102 4.96 -10.64 0.13
CA ASP A 102 5.87 -11.53 -0.61
C ASP A 102 5.22 -12.09 -1.88
N LEU A 103 3.95 -12.50 -1.81
CA LEU A 103 3.20 -12.95 -2.99
C LEU A 103 3.11 -11.86 -4.05
N LEU A 104 2.87 -10.61 -3.65
CA LEU A 104 2.79 -9.47 -4.57
C LEU A 104 4.15 -9.11 -5.22
N ILE A 105 5.26 -9.34 -4.53
CA ILE A 105 6.61 -9.08 -5.04
C ILE A 105 7.05 -10.21 -5.98
N HIS A 106 6.78 -11.48 -5.65
CA HIS A 106 7.24 -12.63 -6.44
C HIS A 106 6.44 -12.85 -7.74
N THR A 107 5.15 -12.52 -7.81
CA THR A 107 4.39 -12.66 -9.07
C THR A 107 4.82 -11.66 -10.15
N ALA A 108 5.60 -10.62 -9.82
CA ALA A 108 6.11 -9.67 -10.80
C ALA A 108 7.27 -10.24 -11.65
N GLN A 109 7.87 -11.37 -11.27
CA GLN A 109 9.00 -11.97 -11.99
C GLN A 109 8.60 -13.00 -13.07
N ASP A 110 7.34 -13.45 -13.12
CA ASP A 110 6.88 -14.50 -14.04
C ASP A 110 6.41 -14.00 -15.42
N HIS A 111 6.40 -12.69 -15.66
CA HIS A 111 5.88 -12.09 -16.90
C HIS A 111 6.95 -11.48 -17.84
N ASP A 112 8.25 -11.62 -17.54
CA ASP A 112 9.36 -11.18 -18.41
C ASP A 112 10.05 -12.36 -19.12
N GLY A 113 9.28 -13.42 -19.39
CA GLY A 113 9.79 -14.67 -19.97
C GLY A 113 8.78 -15.35 -20.88
N ALA A 114 8.33 -14.66 -21.94
CA ALA A 114 7.72 -15.28 -23.11
C ALA A 114 7.92 -14.39 -24.35
#